data_AF-A0A371F3J3-F1
#
_entry.id   AF-A0A371F3J3-F1
#
_cell.length_a   1.000
_cell.length_b   1.000
_cell.length_c   1.000
_cell.angle_alpha   90.00
_cell.angle_beta   90.00
_cell.angle_gamma   90.00
#
_symmetry.space_group_name_H-M   'P 1'
#
loop_
_entity.id
_entity.type
_entity.pdbx_description
1 polymer ?
#
loop_
_entity_poly.entity_id
_entity_poly.type
_entity_poly.pdbx_seq_one_letter_code
_entity_poly.pdbx_strand_id
1 'polypeptide(L)'
;MGEILFSCGSNRRAVIATLSILENDIQRFEGISEDEVIAKSLKGLSIESALDLQKVLRVETCTSPATALLRLEANLPLFQSRMGALLFLISALLSRGLDLVQCDRDDPSLPLVTAPFGHASQEIVNLLLCGEAVPNVFDGRMDLGGGMFL
;
A
#
# COMPACT_ATOMS: atom_id res chain seq x y z
N MET A 1 -0.09 -8.17 7.03
CA MET A 1 0.46 -7.01 6.29
C MET A 1 1.76 -7.34 5.56
N GLY A 2 2.78 -7.91 6.22
CA GLY A 2 4.06 -8.20 5.55
C GLY A 2 3.99 -9.22 4.41
N GLU A 3 3.28 -10.34 4.62
CA GLU A 3 3.18 -11.42 3.63
C GLU A 3 2.56 -10.96 2.30
N ILE A 4 1.47 -10.20 2.35
CA ILE A 4 0.82 -9.68 1.13
C ILE A 4 1.73 -8.71 0.36
N LEU A 5 2.51 -7.86 1.06
CA LEU A 5 3.47 -6.98 0.40
C LEU A 5 4.59 -7.78 -0.30
N PHE A 6 5.01 -8.91 0.29
CA PHE A 6 5.93 -9.84 -0.39
C PHE A 6 5.26 -10.54 -1.57
N SER A 7 4.00 -10.97 -1.43
CA SER A 7 3.23 -11.54 -2.55
C SER A 7 3.19 -10.57 -3.73
N CYS A 8 2.90 -9.28 -3.45
CA CYS A 8 2.95 -8.20 -4.43
C CYS A 8 4.31 -8.15 -5.15
N GLY A 9 5.42 -8.22 -4.42
CA GLY A 9 6.77 -8.22 -4.98
C GLY A 9 7.28 -9.60 -5.43
N SER A 10 6.39 -10.51 -5.83
CA SER A 10 6.70 -11.86 -6.32
C SER A 10 7.58 -12.67 -5.34
N ASN A 11 7.34 -12.50 -4.04
CA ASN A 11 8.08 -13.12 -2.93
C ASN A 11 9.58 -12.77 -2.90
N ARG A 12 10.02 -11.71 -3.59
CA ARG A 12 11.43 -11.26 -3.63
C ARG A 12 11.68 -9.98 -2.87
N ARG A 13 10.67 -9.12 -2.78
CA ARG A 13 10.77 -7.81 -2.13
C ARG A 13 9.42 -7.36 -1.60
N ALA A 14 9.46 -6.46 -0.63
CA ALA A 14 8.35 -5.62 -0.23
C ALA A 14 8.81 -4.18 -0.22
N VAL A 15 7.93 -3.26 -0.57
CA VAL A 15 8.13 -1.83 -0.48
C VAL A 15 7.23 -1.29 0.62
N ILE A 16 7.79 -0.51 1.53
CA ILE A 16 7.08 0.09 2.67
C ILE A 16 7.10 1.60 2.48
N ALA A 17 5.92 2.17 2.31
CA ALA A 17 5.72 3.61 2.22
C ALA A 17 5.32 4.18 3.59
N THR A 18 6.00 5.23 4.02
CA THR A 18 5.79 5.94 5.29
C THR A 18 5.80 7.45 5.05
N LEU A 19 5.75 8.25 6.13
CA LEU A 19 5.78 9.71 6.07
C LEU A 19 6.95 10.24 6.89
N SER A 20 7.63 11.28 6.39
CA SER A 20 8.79 11.91 7.04
C SER A 20 8.48 12.70 8.31
N ILE A 21 7.20 12.79 8.67
CA ILE A 21 6.70 13.63 9.76
C ILE A 21 7.16 13.10 11.12
N LEU A 22 7.56 11.83 11.17
CA LEU A 22 7.98 11.14 12.39
C LEU A 22 9.46 11.41 12.77
N GLU A 23 10.33 11.72 11.80
CA GLU A 23 11.78 11.84 12.05
C GLU A 23 12.14 13.07 12.92
N ASN A 24 11.31 14.11 12.94
CA ASN A 24 11.59 15.37 13.66
C ASN A 24 10.83 15.54 14.98
N ASP A 25 9.71 14.84 15.20
CA ASP A 25 8.81 15.10 16.33
C ASP A 25 8.95 14.13 17.52
N ILE A 26 9.52 12.92 17.32
CA ILE A 26 9.67 11.94 18.42
C ILE A 26 10.59 12.49 19.54
N GLN A 27 11.56 13.35 19.20
CA GLN A 27 12.47 13.91 20.20
C GLN A 27 11.85 15.03 21.07
N ARG A 28 10.61 15.49 20.78
CA ARG A 28 10.01 16.67 21.44
C ARG A 28 8.87 16.38 22.43
N PHE A 29 8.39 15.14 22.52
CA PHE A 29 7.21 14.81 23.32
C PHE A 29 7.49 13.69 24.33
N GLU A 30 8.23 14.00 25.39
CA GLU A 30 8.31 13.12 26.56
C GLU A 30 6.94 13.05 27.26
N GLY A 31 6.35 11.84 27.33
CA GLY A 31 5.15 11.54 28.12
C GLY A 31 3.81 11.47 27.36
N ILE A 32 3.81 11.65 26.03
CA ILE A 32 2.61 11.54 25.17
C ILE A 32 2.63 10.20 24.43
N SER A 33 1.48 9.56 24.20
CA SER A 33 1.42 8.33 23.41
C SER A 33 1.83 8.58 21.95
N GLU A 34 2.50 7.62 21.31
CA GLU A 34 2.93 7.72 19.91
C GLU A 34 1.75 8.01 18.97
N ASP A 35 0.59 7.41 19.24
CA ASP A 35 -0.65 7.64 18.48
C ASP A 35 -1.13 9.09 18.55
N GLU A 36 -1.01 9.74 19.71
CA GLU A 36 -1.43 11.13 19.89
C GLU A 36 -0.45 12.10 19.21
N VAL A 37 0.86 11.80 19.27
CA VAL A 37 1.88 12.55 18.52
C VAL A 37 1.59 12.46 17.02
N ILE A 38 1.36 11.26 16.50
CA ILE A 38 1.05 11.04 15.07
C ILE A 38 -0.24 11.74 14.67
N ALA A 39 -1.31 11.61 15.46
CA ALA A 39 -2.57 12.29 15.18
C ALA A 39 -2.40 13.82 15.13
N LYS A 40 -1.59 14.39 16.03
CA LYS A 40 -1.30 15.83 16.05
C LYS A 40 -0.48 16.27 14.85
N SER A 41 0.57 15.54 14.50
CA SER A 41 1.40 15.86 13.33
C SER A 41 0.62 15.69 12.01
N LEU A 42 -0.29 14.72 11.93
CA LEU A 42 -1.16 14.53 10.76
C LEU A 42 -2.29 15.56 10.65
N LYS A 43 -2.73 16.19 11.75
CA LYS A 43 -3.73 17.28 11.70
C LYS A 43 -3.22 18.50 10.94
N GLY A 44 -1.92 18.79 11.02
CA GLY A 44 -1.29 19.90 10.28
C GLY A 44 -0.92 19.55 8.83
N LEU A 45 -1.01 18.28 8.45
CA LEU A 45 -0.65 17.82 7.11
C LEU A 45 -1.79 18.09 6.12
N SER A 46 -1.56 19.06 5.22
CA SER A 46 -2.38 19.27 4.02
C SER A 46 -1.68 18.68 2.80
N ILE A 47 -2.37 17.81 2.06
CA ILE A 47 -1.91 17.25 0.78
C ILE A 47 -2.94 17.67 -0.26
N GLU A 48 -2.62 18.69 -1.05
CA GLU A 48 -3.51 19.24 -2.07
C GLU A 48 -3.09 18.80 -3.48
N SER A 49 -1.86 18.30 -3.62
CA SER A 49 -1.29 17.85 -4.89
C SER A 49 -0.39 16.63 -4.72
N ALA A 50 -0.10 15.96 -5.84
CA ALA A 50 0.88 14.88 -5.88
C ALA A 50 2.30 15.34 -5.48
N LEU A 51 2.65 16.59 -5.80
CA LEU A 51 3.93 17.20 -5.39
C LEU A 51 4.04 17.31 -3.87
N ASP A 52 2.95 17.63 -3.18
CA ASP A 52 2.96 17.73 -1.73
C ASP A 52 3.11 16.36 -1.09
N LEU A 53 2.42 15.35 -1.63
CA LEU A 53 2.61 13.96 -1.21
C LEU A 53 4.06 13.52 -1.41
N GLN A 54 4.67 13.82 -2.56
CA GLN A 54 6.04 13.43 -2.87
C GLN A 54 7.07 14.01 -1.88
N LYS A 55 6.85 15.23 -1.37
CA LYS A 55 7.77 15.86 -0.39
C LYS A 55 7.80 15.09 0.94
N VAL A 56 6.66 14.55 1.37
CA VAL A 56 6.51 13.93 2.69
C VAL A 56 6.60 12.40 2.66
N LEU A 57 6.32 11.78 1.52
CA LEU A 57 6.39 10.33 1.36
C LEU A 57 7.84 9.84 1.50
N ARG A 58 8.01 8.75 2.23
CA ARG A 58 9.28 8.01 2.32
C ARG A 58 9.01 6.57 1.90
N VAL A 59 9.98 5.97 1.23
CA VAL A 59 9.83 4.65 0.63
C VAL A 59 11.08 3.85 0.92
N GLU A 60 10.89 2.64 1.44
CA GLU A 60 11.97 1.70 1.69
C GLU A 60 11.67 0.36 1.04
N THR A 61 12.69 -0.26 0.44
CA THR A 61 12.57 -1.61 -0.11
C THR A 61 13.25 -2.61 0.81
N CYS A 62 12.51 -3.64 1.20
CA CYS A 62 13.01 -4.76 1.99
C CYS A 62 13.06 -6.01 1.10
N THR A 63 14.17 -6.75 1.16
CA THR A 63 14.35 -8.03 0.45
C THR A 63 14.21 -9.24 1.37
N SER A 64 14.07 -9.02 2.68
CA SER A 64 13.88 -10.04 3.70
C SER A 64 12.54 -9.83 4.43
N PRO A 65 11.73 -10.89 4.61
CA PRO A 65 10.51 -10.82 5.42
C PRO A 65 10.76 -10.31 6.84
N ALA A 66 11.88 -10.67 7.45
CA ALA A 66 12.24 -10.22 8.80
C ALA A 66 12.43 -8.69 8.86
N THR A 67 13.17 -8.12 7.90
CA THR A 67 13.38 -6.66 7.83
C THR A 67 12.06 -5.93 7.57
N ALA A 68 11.21 -6.48 6.70
CA ALA A 68 9.91 -5.88 6.44
C ALA A 68 8.99 -5.90 7.65
N LEU A 69 8.95 -7.02 8.41
CA LEU A 69 8.19 -7.11 9.66
C LEU A 69 8.67 -6.08 10.67
N LEU A 70 9.99 -5.99 10.91
CA LEU A 70 10.56 -5.00 11.81
C LEU A 70 10.19 -3.56 11.40
N ARG A 71 10.24 -3.24 10.11
CA ARG A 71 9.90 -1.91 9.60
C ARG A 71 8.40 -1.63 9.69
N LEU A 72 7.55 -2.63 9.44
CA LEU A 72 6.09 -2.52 9.59
C LEU A 72 5.70 -2.32 11.05
N GLU A 73 6.31 -3.06 11.98
CA GLU A 73 6.09 -2.92 13.43
C GLU A 73 6.51 -1.54 13.91
N ALA A 74 7.71 -1.07 13.50
CA ALA A 74 8.20 0.26 13.84
C ALA A 74 7.35 1.41 13.29
N ASN A 75 6.53 1.17 12.27
CA ASN A 75 5.64 2.16 11.65
C ASN A 75 4.17 1.84 11.86
N LEU A 76 3.83 0.87 12.71
CA LEU A 76 2.46 0.40 12.92
C LEU A 76 1.51 1.55 13.32
N PRO A 77 1.89 2.49 14.21
CA PRO A 77 1.05 3.65 14.53
C PRO A 77 0.70 4.52 13.29
N LEU A 78 1.62 4.68 12.33
CA LEU A 78 1.32 5.39 11.07
C LEU A 78 0.34 4.60 10.20
N PHE A 79 0.48 3.27 10.14
CA PHE A 79 -0.45 2.40 9.42
C PHE A 79 -1.83 2.29 10.08
N GLN A 80 -1.95 2.60 11.37
CA GLN A 80 -3.22 2.70 12.09
C GLN A 80 -3.83 4.11 12.02
N SER A 81 -3.09 5.09 11.53
CA SER A 81 -3.55 6.47 11.38
C SER A 81 -4.53 6.65 10.22
N ARG A 82 -5.08 7.87 10.08
CA ARG A 82 -5.93 8.25 8.92
C ARG A 82 -5.27 8.05 7.55
N MET A 83 -3.93 7.95 7.50
CA MET A 83 -3.18 7.74 6.25
C MET A 83 -2.83 6.27 6.00
N GLY A 84 -3.14 5.37 6.93
CA GLY A 84 -2.73 3.99 6.89
C GLY A 84 -3.14 3.24 5.62
N ALA A 85 -4.41 3.36 5.23
CA ALA A 85 -4.91 2.72 4.01
C ALA A 85 -4.19 3.22 2.75
N LEU A 86 -3.95 4.53 2.65
CA LEU A 86 -3.22 5.14 1.53
C LEU A 86 -1.76 4.67 1.50
N LEU A 87 -1.07 4.71 2.64
CA LEU A 87 0.31 4.25 2.76
C LEU A 87 0.44 2.75 2.44
N PHE A 88 -0.50 1.94 2.89
CA PHE A 88 -0.53 0.52 2.61
C PHE A 88 -0.79 0.23 1.13
N LEU A 89 -1.72 0.95 0.50
CA LEU A 89 -1.98 0.84 -0.94
C LEU A 89 -0.74 1.22 -1.75
N ILE A 90 -0.08 2.35 -1.43
CA ILE A 90 1.17 2.76 -2.09
C ILE A 90 2.25 1.69 -1.90
N SER A 91 2.37 1.12 -0.69
CA SER A 91 3.30 0.02 -0.39
C SER A 91 3.06 -1.18 -1.30
N ALA A 92 1.81 -1.63 -1.46
CA ALA A 92 1.44 -2.75 -2.33
C ALA A 92 1.72 -2.46 -3.82
N LEU A 93 1.31 -1.29 -4.30
CA LEU A 93 1.54 -0.84 -5.69
C LEU A 93 3.03 -0.79 -6.03
N LEU A 94 3.86 -0.23 -5.15
CA LEU A 94 5.30 -0.15 -5.36
C LEU A 94 6.01 -1.51 -5.21
N SER A 95 5.48 -2.39 -4.37
CA SER A 95 5.96 -3.78 -4.23
C SER A 95 5.75 -4.56 -5.54
N ARG A 96 4.54 -4.50 -6.12
CA ARG A 96 4.25 -5.05 -7.45
C ARG A 96 5.07 -4.37 -8.54
N GLY A 97 5.21 -3.05 -8.44
CA GLY A 97 5.87 -2.21 -9.45
C GLY A 97 4.83 -1.67 -10.43
N LEU A 98 4.92 -0.37 -10.72
CA LEU A 98 3.87 0.34 -11.45
C LEU A 98 3.70 -0.18 -12.88
N ASP A 99 4.78 -0.57 -13.55
CA ASP A 99 4.72 -1.16 -14.89
C ASP A 99 3.95 -2.48 -14.89
N LEU A 100 4.24 -3.36 -13.92
CA LEU A 100 3.52 -4.63 -13.76
C LEU A 100 2.06 -4.39 -13.40
N VAL A 101 1.76 -3.40 -12.54
CA VAL A 101 0.38 -3.02 -12.24
C VAL A 101 -0.34 -2.57 -13.53
N GLN A 102 0.30 -1.85 -14.45
CA GLN A 102 -0.35 -1.50 -15.72
C GLN A 102 -0.52 -2.71 -16.64
N CYS A 103 0.44 -3.64 -16.64
CA CYS A 103 0.34 -4.87 -17.43
C CYS A 103 -0.70 -5.86 -16.91
N ASP A 104 -0.98 -5.87 -15.59
CA ASP A 104 -1.96 -6.76 -14.97
C ASP A 104 -3.41 -6.40 -15.36
N ARG A 105 -3.65 -5.17 -15.79
CA ARG A 105 -4.98 -4.58 -15.97
C ARG A 105 -5.52 -4.80 -17.37
N ASP A 106 -6.82 -5.06 -17.47
CA ASP A 106 -7.52 -5.15 -18.76
C ASP A 106 -7.56 -3.80 -19.48
N ASP A 107 -7.90 -2.73 -18.75
CA ASP A 107 -7.88 -1.35 -19.26
C ASP A 107 -7.06 -0.45 -18.33
N PRO A 108 -5.78 -0.17 -18.66
CA PRO A 108 -4.92 0.67 -17.85
C PRO A 108 -5.35 2.15 -17.85
N SER A 109 -6.23 2.58 -18.77
CA SER A 109 -6.71 3.96 -18.85
C SER A 109 -7.70 4.33 -17.75
N LEU A 110 -8.38 3.33 -17.16
CA LEU A 110 -9.32 3.55 -16.06
C LEU A 110 -8.56 3.94 -14.77
N PRO A 111 -9.19 4.68 -13.84
CA PRO A 111 -8.56 4.97 -12.56
C PRO A 111 -8.63 3.78 -11.60
N LEU A 112 -7.54 3.50 -10.88
CA LEU A 112 -7.51 2.46 -9.84
C LEU A 112 -8.41 2.79 -8.64
N VAL A 113 -8.61 4.07 -8.35
CA VAL A 113 -9.51 4.58 -7.32
C VAL A 113 -10.56 5.45 -8.00
N THR A 114 -11.83 5.06 -7.90
CA THR A 114 -12.91 5.71 -8.65
C THR A 114 -13.47 6.91 -7.91
N ALA A 115 -13.63 8.02 -8.65
CA ALA A 115 -14.31 9.21 -8.16
C ALA A 115 -15.84 9.00 -8.13
N PRO A 116 -16.60 9.76 -7.32
CA PRO A 116 -16.12 10.78 -6.37
C PRO A 116 -15.83 10.24 -4.97
N PHE A 117 -16.22 9.00 -4.66
CA PHE A 117 -16.21 8.46 -3.30
C PHE A 117 -14.93 7.69 -2.93
N GLY A 118 -14.03 7.47 -3.88
CA GLY A 118 -12.74 6.82 -3.62
C GLY A 118 -12.83 5.29 -3.51
N HIS A 119 -13.73 4.65 -4.28
CA HIS A 119 -13.83 3.19 -4.22
C HIS A 119 -12.62 2.53 -4.89
N ALA A 120 -12.12 1.47 -4.26
CA ALA A 120 -11.10 0.62 -4.85
C ALA A 120 -11.66 -0.12 -6.08
N SER A 121 -10.88 -0.14 -7.15
CA SER A 121 -11.11 -1.04 -8.30
C SER A 121 -10.92 -2.50 -7.90
N GLN A 122 -11.43 -3.41 -8.73
CA GLN A 122 -11.25 -4.86 -8.52
C GLN A 122 -9.76 -5.23 -8.53
N GLU A 123 -8.97 -4.55 -9.34
CA GLU A 123 -7.52 -4.75 -9.43
C GLU A 123 -6.80 -4.33 -8.14
N ILE A 124 -7.24 -3.26 -7.46
CA ILE A 124 -6.74 -2.96 -6.11
C ILE A 124 -7.13 -4.09 -5.15
N VAL A 125 -8.38 -4.55 -5.20
CA VAL A 125 -8.86 -5.61 -4.30
C VAL A 125 -8.03 -6.87 -4.49
N ASN A 126 -7.83 -7.31 -5.73
CA ASN A 126 -7.04 -8.49 -6.06
C ASN A 126 -5.55 -8.30 -5.74
N LEU A 127 -5.00 -7.10 -5.91
CA LEU A 127 -3.63 -6.79 -5.48
C LEU A 127 -3.47 -7.00 -3.98
N LEU A 128 -4.43 -6.54 -3.18
CA LEU A 128 -4.40 -6.65 -1.72
C LEU A 128 -4.80 -8.04 -1.18
N LEU A 129 -5.39 -8.90 -2.00
CA LEU A 129 -5.74 -10.27 -1.62
C LEU A 129 -4.71 -11.30 -2.10
N CYS A 130 -4.21 -11.12 -3.32
CA CYS A 130 -3.43 -12.12 -4.03
C CYS A 130 -2.02 -11.64 -4.42
N GLY A 131 -1.78 -10.32 -4.39
CA GLY A 131 -0.49 -9.74 -4.79
C GLY A 131 -0.40 -9.39 -6.28
N GLU A 132 -1.49 -9.49 -7.03
CA GLU A 132 -1.53 -9.17 -8.46
C GLU A 132 -2.72 -8.27 -8.76
N ALA A 133 -2.51 -7.23 -9.58
CA ALA A 133 -3.53 -6.25 -9.91
C ALA A 133 -4.39 -6.69 -11.10
N VAL A 134 -4.72 -7.98 -11.14
CA VAL A 134 -5.51 -8.60 -12.21
C VAL A 134 -7.00 -8.36 -11.97
N PRO A 135 -7.85 -8.32 -13.01
CA PRO A 135 -9.29 -8.15 -12.84
C PRO A 135 -9.97 -9.41 -12.32
N ASN A 136 -9.42 -10.59 -12.63
CA ASN A 136 -9.98 -11.88 -12.25
C ASN A 136 -8.90 -12.76 -11.62
N VAL A 137 -9.26 -13.46 -10.54
CA VAL A 137 -8.41 -14.46 -9.87
C VAL A 137 -9.10 -15.81 -9.94
N PHE A 138 -8.35 -16.85 -10.27
CA PHE A 138 -8.83 -18.22 -10.38
C PHE A 138 -8.12 -19.12 -9.37
N ASP A 139 -8.80 -20.12 -8.83
CA ASP A 139 -8.25 -21.10 -7.89
C ASP A 139 -7.54 -22.27 -8.60
N GLY A 140 -7.11 -22.05 -9.84
CA GLY A 140 -6.58 -23.11 -10.72
C GLY A 140 -7.65 -23.88 -11.49
N ARG A 141 -8.93 -23.45 -11.41
CA ARG A 141 -9.99 -23.88 -12.33
C ARG A 141 -10.73 -22.68 -12.89
N MET A 142 -10.74 -22.53 -14.19
CA MET A 142 -11.51 -21.49 -14.87
C MET A 142 -12.67 -22.12 -15.65
N ASP A 143 -13.88 -22.05 -15.11
CA ASP A 143 -15.10 -22.51 -15.80
C ASP A 143 -15.50 -21.52 -16.90
N LEU A 144 -15.44 -21.97 -18.15
CA LEU A 144 -15.82 -21.19 -19.33
C LEU A 144 -17.29 -21.40 -19.71
N GLY A 145 -18.04 -22.20 -18.94
CA GLY A 145 -19.38 -22.65 -19.26
C GLY A 145 -19.40 -23.85 -20.21
N GLY A 146 -20.56 -24.51 -20.33
CA GLY A 146 -20.73 -25.67 -21.21
C GLY A 146 -19.89 -26.90 -20.82
N GLY A 147 -19.39 -26.95 -19.58
CA GLY A 147 -18.53 -28.02 -19.07
C GLY A 147 -17.05 -27.88 -19.46
N MET A 148 -16.64 -26.74 -20.01
CA MET A 148 -15.24 -26.46 -20.34
C MET A 148 -14.54 -25.79 -19.16
N PHE A 149 -13.40 -26.35 -18.75
CA PHE A 149 -12.53 -25.79 -17.72
C PHE A 149 -11.11 -25.64 -18.26
N LEU A 150 -10.43 -24.54 -17.91
CA LEU A 150 -8.98 -24.36 -18.03
C LEU A 150 -8.29 -24.62 -16.69
#